data_AF-A0A2D7JDP4-F1
#
_entry.id   AF-A0A2D7JDP4-F1
#
_cell.length_a   1.000
_cell.length_b   1.000
_cell.length_c   1.000
_cell.angle_alpha   90.00
_cell.angle_beta   90.00
_cell.angle_gamma   90.00
#
_symmetry.space_group_name_H-M   'P 1'
#
loop_
_entity.id
_entity.type
_entity.pdbx_description
1 polymer ?
#
loop_
_entity_poly.entity_id
_entity_poly.type
_entity_poly.pdbx_seq_one_letter_code
_entity_poly.pdbx_strand_id
1 'polypeptide(L)'
;PQSRYAGLPDDAMENAERQGRLRLLAHGKQVGYTIFETPDQRQLMHLGHPEYNVGRILGEMERDKARGDVPPPENFEPNHPETLWRSHRNLLFQQWLWFCYQRVSLAN
;
A
#
# COMPACT_ATOMS: atom_id res chain seq x y z
N PRO A 1 -0.37 -1.71 -5.31
CA PRO A 1 -1.69 -2.23 -5.73
C PRO A 1 -2.59 -2.37 -4.50
N GLN A 2 -3.91 -2.42 -4.68
CA GLN A 2 -4.90 -2.53 -3.61
C GLN A 2 -5.82 -3.72 -3.94
N SER A 3 -6.16 -4.53 -2.94
CA SER A 3 -7.08 -5.67 -3.07
C SER A 3 -7.79 -5.84 -1.72
N ARG A 4 -8.82 -5.02 -1.47
CA ARG A 4 -9.49 -4.94 -0.15
C ARG A 4 -10.91 -4.43 -0.25
N TYR A 5 -11.75 -4.85 0.70
CA TYR A 5 -13.04 -4.22 1.02
C TYR A 5 -12.92 -3.19 2.17
N ALA A 6 -11.97 -3.41 3.08
CA ALA A 6 -11.73 -2.50 4.19
C ALA A 6 -11.20 -1.15 3.69
N GLY A 7 -11.49 -0.06 4.41
CA GLY A 7 -10.99 1.27 4.10
C GLY A 7 -10.99 2.17 5.33
N LEU A 8 -10.30 3.30 5.22
CA LEU A 8 -10.28 4.37 6.23
C LEU A 8 -10.84 5.63 5.59
N PRO A 9 -11.85 6.29 6.20
CA PRO A 9 -12.36 7.57 5.70
C PRO A 9 -11.27 8.66 5.75
N ASP A 10 -11.13 9.42 4.67
CA ASP A 10 -10.09 10.44 4.55
C ASP A 10 -10.22 11.52 5.63
N ASP A 11 -11.44 11.96 5.95
CA ASP A 11 -11.73 12.95 6.99
C ASP A 11 -11.26 12.50 8.38
N ALA A 12 -11.45 11.21 8.71
CA ALA A 12 -10.97 10.62 9.95
C ALA A 12 -9.45 10.57 10.02
N MET A 13 -8.78 10.26 8.90
CA MET A 13 -7.32 10.24 8.78
C MET A 13 -6.73 11.64 8.92
N GLU A 14 -7.28 12.63 8.22
CA GLU A 14 -6.86 14.03 8.32
C GLU A 14 -7.11 14.61 9.72
N ASN A 15 -8.22 14.23 10.37
CA ASN A 15 -8.46 14.61 11.76
C ASN A 15 -7.43 14.01 12.71
N ALA A 16 -7.01 12.76 12.47
CA ALA A 16 -5.94 12.13 13.26
C ALA A 16 -4.59 12.84 13.06
N GLU A 17 -4.28 13.29 11.85
CA GLU A 17 -3.08 14.09 11.57
C GLU A 17 -3.13 15.46 12.26
N ARG A 18 -4.26 16.19 12.17
CA ARG A 18 -4.45 17.47 12.87
C ARG A 18 -4.32 17.36 14.38
N GLN A 19 -4.69 16.21 14.95
CA GLN A 19 -4.52 15.89 16.37
C GLN A 19 -3.11 15.40 16.72
N GLY A 20 -2.19 15.36 15.77
CA GLY A 20 -0.81 14.90 15.95
C GLY A 20 -0.70 13.41 16.27
N ARG A 21 -1.70 12.59 15.92
CA ARG A 21 -1.69 11.14 16.16
C ARG A 21 -1.05 10.34 15.03
N LEU A 22 -1.11 10.87 13.81
CA LEU A 22 -0.58 10.23 12.60
C LEU A 22 0.14 11.28 11.74
N ARG A 23 1.02 10.80 10.87
CA ARG A 23 1.56 11.55 9.74
C ARG A 23 1.13 10.86 8.46
N LEU A 24 0.44 11.57 7.58
CA LEU A 24 -0.06 11.03 6.32
C LEU A 24 1.00 11.22 5.23
N LEU A 25 1.33 10.15 4.50
CA LEU A 25 2.48 10.13 3.59
C LEU A 25 2.08 9.96 2.13
N ALA A 26 1.03 9.17 1.85
CA ALA A 26 0.57 8.95 0.49
C ALA A 26 -0.96 8.79 0.42
N HIS A 27 -1.56 9.53 -0.51
CA HIS A 27 -2.98 9.49 -0.84
C HIS A 27 -3.15 9.18 -2.33
N GLY A 28 -4.18 8.40 -2.66
CA GLY A 28 -4.61 8.20 -4.05
C GLY A 28 -6.08 8.52 -4.21
N LYS A 29 -6.44 9.24 -5.27
CA LYS A 29 -7.82 9.73 -5.52
C LYS A 29 -8.91 8.65 -5.39
N GLN A 30 -8.65 7.42 -5.86
CA GLN A 30 -9.62 6.31 -5.80
C GLN A 30 -9.48 5.44 -4.56
N VAL A 31 -8.30 5.43 -3.92
CA VAL A 31 -7.93 4.44 -2.89
C VAL A 31 -7.79 5.05 -1.49
N GLY A 32 -7.83 6.38 -1.38
CA GLY A 32 -7.64 7.14 -0.14
C GLY A 32 -6.19 7.10 0.35
N TYR A 33 -6.02 7.43 1.64
CA TYR A 33 -4.71 7.31 2.31
C TYR A 33 -4.25 5.85 2.37
N THR A 34 -3.04 5.60 1.84
CA THR A 34 -2.45 4.26 1.73
C THR A 34 -1.22 4.08 2.61
N ILE A 35 -0.43 5.15 2.77
CA ILE A 35 0.80 5.13 3.56
C ILE A 35 0.72 6.24 4.60
N PHE A 36 0.93 5.87 5.86
CA PHE A 36 0.95 6.77 7.00
C PHE A 36 1.79 6.15 8.12
N GLU A 37 2.25 6.97 9.05
CA GLU A 37 3.08 6.53 10.17
C GLU A 37 2.68 7.18 11.49
N THR A 38 3.13 6.61 12.60
CA THR A 38 3.10 7.30 13.88
C THR A 38 4.11 8.46 13.88
N PRO A 39 3.85 9.58 14.58
CA PRO A 39 4.74 10.74 14.59
C PRO A 39 6.18 10.44 15.04
N ASP A 40 6.35 9.43 15.91
CA ASP A 40 7.64 8.95 16.40
C ASP A 40 8.35 8.00 15.42
N GLN A 41 7.75 7.72 14.27
CA GLN A 41 8.26 6.89 13.17
C GLN A 41 8.55 5.44 13.59
N ARG A 42 7.87 4.95 14.65
CA ARG A 42 8.00 3.57 15.11
C ARG A 42 7.09 2.59 14.37
N GLN A 43 5.96 3.07 13.86
CA GLN A 43 5.03 2.26 13.07
C GLN A 43 4.78 2.92 11.73
N LEU A 44 5.02 2.16 10.67
CA LEU A 44 4.67 2.49 9.30
C LEU A 44 3.54 1.58 8.85
N MET A 45 2.47 2.18 8.34
CA MET A 45 1.29 1.48 7.86
C MET A 45 1.26 1.58 6.33
N HIS A 46 1.05 0.45 5.67
CA HIS A 46 0.83 0.38 4.24
C HIS A 46 -0.40 -0.47 3.97
N LEU A 47 -1.51 0.14 3.53
CA LEU A 47 -2.79 -0.57 3.36
C LEU A 47 -2.92 -1.33 2.04
N GLY A 48 -2.04 -1.04 1.08
CA GLY A 48 -1.94 -1.80 -0.16
C GLY A 48 -0.96 -2.96 -0.08
N HIS A 49 -0.80 -3.64 -1.21
CA HIS A 49 0.04 -4.82 -1.37
C HIS A 49 1.25 -4.56 -2.30
N PRO A 50 2.21 -3.68 -1.94
CA PRO A 50 3.35 -3.37 -2.80
C PRO A 50 4.18 -4.63 -3.10
N GLU A 51 4.14 -5.64 -2.23
CA GLU A 51 4.82 -6.94 -2.36
C GLU A 51 4.25 -7.81 -3.48
N TYR A 52 3.02 -7.58 -3.93
CA TYR A 52 2.38 -8.46 -4.93
C TYR A 52 3.18 -8.54 -6.22
N ASN A 53 3.22 -9.74 -6.78
CA ASN A 53 3.63 -9.98 -8.14
C ASN A 53 2.39 -10.07 -9.06
N VAL A 54 2.62 -10.05 -10.37
CA VAL A 54 1.56 -10.19 -11.38
C VAL A 54 0.76 -11.49 -11.20
N GLY A 55 1.45 -12.60 -10.91
CA GLY A 55 0.81 -13.91 -10.74
C GLY A 55 -0.21 -13.93 -9.60
N ARG A 56 -0.01 -13.14 -8.54
CA ARG A 56 -0.95 -13.02 -7.43
C ARG A 56 -2.27 -12.39 -7.88
N ILE A 57 -2.22 -11.30 -8.65
CA ILE A 57 -3.43 -10.64 -9.16
C ILE A 57 -4.14 -11.56 -10.16
N LEU A 58 -3.42 -12.18 -11.09
CA LEU A 58 -4.02 -13.13 -12.04
C LEU A 58 -4.70 -14.29 -11.32
N GLY A 59 -4.09 -14.85 -10.28
CA GLY A 59 -4.68 -15.93 -9.49
C GLY A 59 -5.95 -15.50 -8.75
N GLU A 60 -6.01 -14.27 -8.23
CA GLU A 60 -7.23 -13.71 -7.64
C GLU A 60 -8.32 -13.54 -8.70
N MET A 61 -7.98 -12.98 -9.86
CA MET A 61 -8.91 -12.80 -10.97
C MET A 61 -9.52 -14.11 -11.46
N GLU A 62 -8.71 -15.13 -11.71
CA GLU A 62 -9.22 -16.42 -12.21
C GLU A 62 -10.10 -17.12 -11.17
N ARG A 63 -9.68 -17.09 -9.89
CA ARG A 63 -10.50 -17.62 -8.79
C ARG A 63 -11.85 -16.92 -8.69
N ASP A 64 -11.86 -15.60 -8.79
CA ASP A 64 -13.07 -14.82 -8.55
C ASP A 64 -13.99 -14.78 -9.79
N LYS A 65 -13.42 -14.85 -10.99
CA LYS A 65 -14.18 -15.04 -12.24
C LYS A 65 -14.99 -16.34 -12.23
N ALA A 66 -14.46 -17.41 -11.63
CA ALA A 66 -15.19 -18.67 -11.46
C ALA A 66 -16.40 -18.54 -10.51
N ARG A 67 -16.37 -17.56 -9.59
CA ARG A 67 -17.48 -17.26 -8.67
C ARG A 67 -18.47 -16.25 -9.24
N GLY A 68 -18.00 -15.31 -10.05
CA GLY A 68 -18.83 -14.31 -10.74
C GLY A 68 -19.30 -13.13 -9.87
N ASP A 69 -18.74 -12.97 -8.67
CA ASP A 69 -19.16 -11.96 -7.67
C ASP A 69 -18.14 -10.83 -7.46
N VAL A 70 -16.99 -10.86 -8.13
CA VAL A 70 -15.94 -9.84 -8.02
C VAL A 70 -15.66 -9.23 -9.41
N PRO A 71 -15.69 -7.90 -9.56
CA PRO A 71 -15.32 -7.26 -10.82
C PRO A 71 -13.81 -7.43 -11.10
N PRO A 72 -13.38 -7.35 -12.37
CA PRO A 72 -11.96 -7.35 -12.71
C PRO A 72 -11.26 -6.13 -12.08
N PRO A 73 -9.97 -6.26 -11.72
CA PRO A 73 -9.19 -5.17 -11.14
C PRO A 73 -9.03 -4.01 -12.12
N GLU A 74 -9.13 -2.79 -11.61
CA GLU A 74 -8.86 -1.58 -12.38
C GLU A 74 -7.36 -1.44 -12.70
N ASN A 75 -7.04 -0.83 -13.84
CA ASN A 75 -5.68 -0.52 -14.28
C ASN A 75 -4.74 -1.74 -14.38
N PHE A 76 -5.27 -2.90 -14.74
CA PHE A 76 -4.51 -4.13 -14.91
C PHE A 76 -4.97 -4.91 -16.14
N GLU A 77 -4.06 -5.15 -17.09
CA GLU A 77 -4.32 -5.86 -18.34
C GLU A 77 -3.87 -7.33 -18.25
N PRO A 78 -4.78 -8.32 -18.13
CA PRO A 78 -4.39 -9.71 -17.86
C PRO A 78 -3.63 -10.38 -19.00
N ASN A 79 -3.89 -9.96 -20.24
CA ASN A 79 -3.25 -10.51 -21.44
C ASN A 79 -1.83 -9.96 -21.66
N HIS A 80 -1.53 -8.79 -21.10
CA HIS A 80 -0.22 -8.14 -21.19
C HIS A 80 0.15 -7.57 -19.82
N PRO A 81 0.36 -8.42 -18.80
CA PRO A 81 0.38 -7.95 -17.43
C PRO A 81 1.71 -7.27 -17.11
N GLU A 82 1.64 -5.99 -16.77
CA GLU A 82 2.77 -5.20 -16.33
C GLU A 82 2.78 -5.04 -14.81
N THR A 83 3.98 -5.02 -14.20
CA THR A 83 4.13 -4.73 -12.77
C THR A 83 4.45 -3.26 -12.56
N LEU A 84 3.47 -2.38 -12.78
CA LEU A 84 3.66 -0.92 -12.73
C LEU A 84 4.13 -0.41 -11.36
N TRP A 85 3.87 -1.16 -10.28
CA TRP A 85 4.27 -0.81 -8.91
C TRP A 85 5.64 -1.34 -8.49
N ARG A 86 6.36 -2.07 -9.36
CA ARG A 86 7.62 -2.76 -8.99
C ARG A 86 8.70 -1.81 -8.47
N SER A 87 8.84 -0.65 -9.12
CA SER A 87 9.82 0.38 -8.72
C SER A 87 9.52 0.87 -7.30
N HIS A 88 8.26 1.25 -7.04
CA HIS A 88 7.82 1.69 -5.73
C HIS A 88 8.02 0.62 -4.65
N ARG A 89 7.66 -0.65 -4.92
CA ARG A 89 7.90 -1.77 -4.01
C ARG A 89 9.37 -1.83 -3.58
N ASN A 90 10.28 -1.87 -4.55
CA ASN A 90 11.70 -2.02 -4.27
C ASN A 90 12.20 -0.83 -3.44
N LEU A 91 11.85 0.39 -3.84
CA LEU A 91 12.24 1.60 -3.13
C LEU A 91 11.70 1.61 -1.69
N LEU A 92 10.42 1.30 -1.49
CA LEU A 92 9.78 1.30 -0.17
C LEU A 92 10.52 0.39 0.81
N PHE A 93 10.73 -0.88 0.44
CA PHE A 93 11.38 -1.84 1.33
C PHE A 93 12.87 -1.54 1.53
N GLN A 94 13.58 -1.08 0.49
CA GLN A 94 14.98 -0.67 0.61
C GLN A 94 15.14 0.52 1.57
N GLN A 95 14.33 1.57 1.38
CA GLN A 95 14.39 2.77 2.21
C GLN A 95 13.95 2.47 3.65
N TRP A 96 12.94 1.61 3.84
CA TRP A 96 12.51 1.20 5.17
C TRP A 96 13.61 0.45 5.92
N LEU A 97 14.25 -0.55 5.30
CA LEU A 97 15.37 -1.27 5.91
C LEU A 97 16.54 -0.35 6.20
N TRP A 98 16.86 0.55 5.27
CA TRP A 98 17.89 1.55 5.45
C TRP A 98 17.59 2.48 6.63
N PHE A 99 16.36 2.97 6.74
CA PHE A 99 15.92 3.79 7.85
C PHE A 99 16.04 3.06 9.20
N CYS A 100 15.57 1.81 9.28
CA CYS A 100 15.72 0.99 10.48
C CYS A 100 17.19 0.82 10.86
N TYR A 101 18.05 0.51 9.90
CA TYR A 101 19.49 0.38 10.12
C TYR A 101 20.11 1.69 10.64
N GLN A 102 19.79 2.83 10.02
CA GLN A 102 20.30 4.13 10.47
C GLN A 102 19.87 4.44 11.91
N ARG A 103 18.61 4.20 12.26
CA ARG A 103 18.04 4.54 13.56
C ARG A 103 18.48 3.63 14.70
N VAL A 104 18.82 2.37 14.40
CA VAL A 104 19.19 1.38 15.41
C VAL A 104 20.70 1.19 15.51
N SER A 105 21.40 1.21 14.37
CA SER A 105 22.80 0.80 14.30
C SER A 105 23.79 1.96 14.09
N LEU A 106 23.32 3.13 13.63
CA LEU A 106 24.18 4.29 13.35
C LEU A 106 23.89 5.51 14.23
N ALA A 107 22.73 5.57 14.86
CA ALA A 107 22.40 6.62 15.81
C ALA A 107 23.05 6.30 17.17
N ASN A 108 24.26 6.81 17.37
CA ASN A 108 24.86 7.00 18.70
C ASN A 108 24.40 8.34 19.29
#